data_AF-A0A1Y3LTM7-F1
#
_entry.id   AF-A0A1Y3LTM7-F1
#
_cell.length_a   1.000
_cell.length_b   1.000
_cell.length_c   1.000
_cell.angle_alpha   90.00
_cell.angle_beta   90.00
_cell.angle_gamma   90.00
#
_symmetry.space_group_name_H-M   'P 1'
#
loop_
_entity.id
_entity.type
_entity.pdbx_description
1 polymer ?
#
loop_
_entity_poly.entity_id
_entity_poly.type
_entity_poly.pdbx_seq_one_letter_code
_entity_poly.pdbx_strand_id
1 'polypeptide(L)'
;DFKTLATVKSKEYKGSRSNELRIDDTTSEISIALRSDHGASAINLGYLTHPRPSGGQPRGEGFELRTDRHGAIRAAAGLLLTTEPRHHEAKHHKDLPETAERLATASEQQDGFGQQAREVQAQEAGDQDEVAKALHAQHQGIVGSGPTNQSANEFPEFSEPHLVLASPAGIALTTPRSTHVA
;
A
#
# COMPACT_ATOMS: atom_id res chain seq x y z
N ASP A 1 -3.37 16.23 35.69
CA ASP A 1 -4.20 15.13 35.15
C ASP A 1 -4.09 15.09 33.63
N PHE A 2 -3.66 13.95 33.08
CA PHE A 2 -3.75 13.71 31.65
C PHE A 2 -5.23 13.48 31.31
N LYS A 3 -5.78 14.24 30.36
CA LYS A 3 -7.14 13.99 29.88
C LYS A 3 -7.11 12.73 29.01
N THR A 4 -7.95 11.75 29.35
CA THR A 4 -8.12 10.51 28.56
C THR A 4 -8.60 10.78 27.13
N LEU A 5 -9.26 11.91 26.88
CA LEU A 5 -9.74 12.31 25.57
C LEU A 5 -9.39 13.77 25.29
N ALA A 6 -8.74 14.03 24.16
CA ALA A 6 -8.45 15.35 23.64
C ALA A 6 -9.08 15.53 22.24
N THR A 7 -9.75 16.66 22.00
CA THR A 7 -10.43 16.93 20.73
C THR A 7 -10.22 18.37 20.28
N VAL A 8 -9.78 18.54 19.04
CA VAL A 8 -9.77 19.83 18.33
C VAL A 8 -10.87 19.78 17.29
N LYS A 9 -11.92 20.59 17.47
CA LYS A 9 -13.08 20.62 16.58
C LYS A 9 -13.31 22.03 16.04
N SER A 10 -13.43 22.14 14.73
CA SER A 10 -13.79 23.39 14.04
C SER A 10 -15.24 23.34 13.55
N LYS A 11 -15.81 24.51 13.26
CA LYS A 11 -17.12 24.65 12.64
C LYS A 11 -16.94 25.31 11.27
N GLU A 12 -17.65 24.78 10.28
CA GLU A 12 -17.73 25.36 8.95
C GLU A 12 -18.24 26.81 9.01
N TYR A 13 -17.56 27.71 8.31
CA TYR A 13 -17.96 29.11 8.22
C TYR A 13 -19.33 29.22 7.53
N LYS A 14 -20.31 29.82 8.24
CA LYS A 14 -21.72 29.93 7.79
C LYS A 14 -22.38 28.57 7.47
N GLY A 15 -21.85 27.47 8.00
CA GLY A 15 -22.38 26.13 7.83
C GLY A 15 -22.59 25.39 9.15
N SER A 16 -23.00 24.13 9.04
CA SER A 16 -23.23 23.23 10.19
C SER A 16 -22.20 22.10 10.30
N ARG A 17 -21.34 21.94 9.29
CA ARG A 17 -20.31 20.88 9.26
C ARG A 17 -19.13 21.21 10.16
N SER A 18 -18.31 20.21 10.43
CA SER A 18 -17.12 20.30 11.25
C SER A 18 -15.95 19.50 10.68
N ASN A 19 -14.75 19.90 11.09
CA ASN A 19 -13.57 19.03 11.06
C ASN A 19 -13.14 18.74 12.48
N GLU A 20 -12.64 17.53 12.73
CA GLU A 20 -12.31 17.04 14.06
C GLU A 20 -10.98 16.27 14.04
N LEU A 21 -10.07 16.61 14.94
CA LEU A 21 -8.94 15.78 15.35
C LEU A 21 -9.23 15.28 16.77
N ARG A 22 -9.24 13.96 16.96
CA ARG A 22 -9.47 13.29 18.24
C ARG A 22 -8.27 12.43 18.58
N ILE A 23 -7.77 12.57 19.81
CA ILE A 23 -6.74 11.74 20.43
C ILE A 23 -7.40 11.10 21.66
N ASP A 24 -7.41 9.77 21.69
CA ASP A 24 -8.04 8.96 22.73
C ASP A 24 -6.94 8.10 23.39
N ASP A 25 -6.65 8.39 24.66
CA ASP A 25 -5.63 7.71 25.48
C ASP A 25 -6.28 6.72 26.46
N THR A 26 -7.50 6.24 26.15
CA THR A 26 -8.16 5.18 26.93
C THR A 26 -7.27 3.94 26.98
N THR A 27 -7.03 3.42 28.19
CA THR A 27 -6.17 2.24 28.41
C THR A 27 -6.61 1.08 27.52
N SER A 28 -5.66 0.50 26.77
CA SER A 28 -5.88 -0.59 25.81
C SER A 28 -6.73 -0.24 24.58
N GLU A 29 -7.15 1.02 24.43
CA GLU A 29 -8.01 1.51 23.35
C GLU A 29 -7.46 2.79 22.70
N ILE A 30 -6.14 2.95 22.70
CA ILE A 30 -5.49 4.17 22.19
C ILE A 30 -5.81 4.38 20.71
N SER A 31 -6.20 5.60 20.33
CA SER A 31 -6.53 5.90 18.93
C SER A 31 -6.39 7.37 18.56
N ILE A 32 -6.21 7.61 17.26
CA ILE A 32 -6.21 8.94 16.65
C ILE A 32 -7.21 8.95 15.49
N ALA A 33 -8.03 9.99 15.39
CA ALA A 33 -8.93 10.19 14.25
C ALA A 33 -8.87 11.63 13.73
N LEU A 34 -8.66 11.79 12.42
CA LEU A 34 -8.84 13.05 11.69
C LEU A 34 -10.04 12.91 10.76
N ARG A 35 -11.06 13.75 10.95
CA ARG A 35 -12.36 13.60 10.29
C ARG A 35 -12.86 14.92 9.72
N SER A 36 -13.59 14.82 8.60
CA SER A 36 -14.39 15.89 8.02
C SER A 36 -15.82 15.40 7.80
N ASP A 37 -16.80 16.19 8.22
CA ASP A 37 -18.21 15.93 7.88
C ASP A 37 -18.44 15.98 6.35
N HIS A 38 -17.55 16.65 5.59
CA HIS A 38 -17.61 16.64 4.14
C HIS A 38 -17.29 15.25 3.59
N GLY A 39 -18.32 14.60 3.04
CA GLY A 39 -18.18 13.27 2.44
C GLY A 39 -17.80 12.21 3.47
N ALA A 40 -18.07 12.48 4.76
CA ALA A 40 -17.68 11.63 5.86
C ALA A 40 -16.20 11.17 5.73
N SER A 41 -15.30 12.07 5.34
CA SER A 41 -13.92 11.70 5.03
C SER A 41 -13.09 11.55 6.31
N ALA A 42 -12.29 10.50 6.43
CA ALA A 42 -11.52 10.25 7.65
C ALA A 42 -10.22 9.46 7.45
N ILE A 43 -9.23 9.74 8.30
CA ILE A 43 -8.10 8.88 8.63
C ILE A 43 -8.24 8.47 10.10
N ASN A 44 -8.21 7.19 10.39
CA ASN A 44 -8.30 6.66 11.76
C ASN A 44 -7.14 5.67 12.00
N LEU A 45 -6.53 5.73 13.18
CA LEU A 45 -5.36 4.92 13.58
C LEU A 45 -5.57 4.34 14.98
N GLY A 46 -5.10 3.12 15.23
CA GLY A 46 -5.16 2.45 16.53
C GLY A 46 -6.45 1.67 16.74
N TYR A 47 -7.05 1.79 17.92
CA TYR A 47 -8.31 1.14 18.28
C TYR A 47 -9.51 1.90 17.67
N LEU A 48 -10.07 1.36 16.59
CA LEU A 48 -11.11 2.04 15.84
C LEU A 48 -12.46 1.87 16.54
N THR A 49 -13.11 2.98 16.85
CA THR A 49 -14.46 3.01 17.43
C THR A 49 -15.46 3.74 16.53
N HIS A 50 -16.75 3.49 16.74
CA HIS A 50 -17.81 4.31 16.17
C HIS A 50 -17.79 5.74 16.75
N PRO A 51 -18.09 6.80 15.98
CA PRO A 51 -18.02 8.16 16.51
C PRO A 51 -19.06 8.42 17.61
N ARG A 52 -18.63 8.68 18.85
CA ARG A 52 -19.49 9.15 19.97
C ARG A 52 -18.69 10.01 20.97
N PRO A 53 -19.35 10.89 21.74
CA PRO A 53 -18.68 11.82 22.67
C PRO A 53 -17.86 11.15 23.79
N SER A 54 -18.09 9.87 24.09
CA SER A 54 -17.54 9.16 25.26
C SER A 54 -17.12 7.71 24.96
N GLY A 55 -16.73 7.42 23.71
CA GLY A 55 -16.38 6.06 23.29
C GLY A 55 -17.48 5.38 22.47
N GLY A 56 -17.08 4.82 21.33
CA GLY A 56 -17.93 4.05 20.43
C GLY A 56 -17.78 2.55 20.66
N GLN A 57 -18.71 1.77 20.12
CA GLN A 57 -18.45 0.33 19.98
C GLN A 57 -17.24 0.13 19.06
N PRO A 58 -16.37 -0.86 19.35
CA PRO A 58 -15.26 -1.19 18.48
C PRO A 58 -15.72 -1.55 17.06
N ARG A 59 -14.87 -1.25 16.09
CA ARG A 59 -15.09 -1.56 14.67
C ARG A 59 -13.85 -2.09 13.95
N GLY A 60 -12.73 -2.23 14.65
CA GLY A 60 -11.49 -2.77 14.11
C GLY A 60 -10.25 -2.20 14.77
N GLU A 61 -9.08 -2.65 14.33
CA GLU A 61 -7.77 -2.20 14.79
C GLU A 61 -6.85 -1.97 13.58
N GLY A 62 -5.91 -1.04 13.69
CA GLY A 62 -4.95 -0.71 12.63
C GLY A 62 -5.19 0.68 12.06
N PHE A 63 -5.36 0.79 10.74
CA PHE A 63 -5.67 2.07 10.08
C PHE A 63 -6.87 1.96 9.14
N GLU A 64 -7.57 3.08 8.98
CA GLU A 64 -8.63 3.24 7.97
C GLU A 64 -8.51 4.61 7.31
N LEU A 65 -8.42 4.62 5.97
CA LEU A 65 -8.68 5.79 5.13
C LEU A 65 -10.02 5.59 4.42
N ARG A 66 -10.97 6.52 4.58
CA ARG A 66 -12.30 6.42 3.96
C ARG A 66 -12.88 7.77 3.52
N THR A 67 -13.79 7.71 2.56
CA THR A 67 -14.64 8.84 2.13
C THR A 67 -15.85 8.32 1.32
N ASP A 68 -16.97 9.04 1.38
CA ASP A 68 -18.15 8.83 0.50
C ASP A 68 -18.01 9.60 -0.83
N ARG A 69 -16.86 10.27 -1.03
CA ARG A 69 -16.51 11.04 -2.24
C ARG A 69 -15.41 10.31 -3.03
N HIS A 70 -14.83 11.00 -4.00
CA HIS A 70 -13.68 10.46 -4.75
C HIS A 70 -12.45 10.31 -3.85
N GLY A 71 -11.72 9.21 -4.01
CA GLY A 71 -10.41 8.99 -3.39
C GLY A 71 -9.33 8.75 -4.45
N ALA A 72 -8.10 9.18 -4.16
CA ALA A 72 -6.92 8.89 -4.97
C ALA A 72 -5.69 8.74 -4.08
N ILE A 73 -4.92 7.68 -4.29
CA ILE A 73 -3.58 7.52 -3.72
C ILE A 73 -2.60 7.73 -4.88
N ARG A 74 -1.72 8.73 -4.78
CA ARG A 74 -0.75 9.07 -5.82
C ARG A 74 0.65 9.16 -5.20
N ALA A 75 1.58 8.39 -5.77
CA ALA A 75 2.99 8.44 -5.41
C ALA A 75 3.81 8.45 -6.71
N ALA A 76 4.35 9.61 -7.06
CA ALA A 76 5.02 9.82 -8.36
C ALA A 76 6.35 9.05 -8.51
N ALA A 77 6.90 8.54 -7.41
CA ALA A 77 8.12 7.73 -7.37
C ALA A 77 7.83 6.22 -7.21
N GLY A 78 6.56 5.79 -7.29
CA GLY A 78 6.16 4.39 -7.08
C GLY A 78 5.34 4.18 -5.81
N LEU A 79 4.59 3.08 -5.76
CA LEU A 79 3.67 2.73 -4.68
C LEU A 79 3.76 1.23 -4.34
N LEU A 80 4.11 0.91 -3.10
CA LEU A 80 4.04 -0.44 -2.53
C LEU A 80 2.77 -0.60 -1.70
N LEU A 81 1.89 -1.53 -2.07
CA LEU A 81 0.76 -1.98 -1.25
C LEU A 81 1.00 -3.44 -0.87
N THR A 82 1.28 -3.69 0.41
CA THR A 82 1.75 -5.01 0.85
C THR A 82 1.11 -5.46 2.17
N THR A 83 0.96 -6.77 2.32
CA THR A 83 0.70 -7.44 3.61
C THR A 83 1.92 -8.19 4.15
N GLU A 84 3.08 -8.04 3.52
CA GLU A 84 4.36 -8.52 4.06
C GLU A 84 4.71 -7.75 5.35
N PRO A 85 5.02 -8.45 6.45
CA PRO A 85 5.16 -7.82 7.75
C PRO A 85 6.50 -7.09 7.89
N ARG A 86 6.46 -5.88 8.46
CA ARG A 86 7.61 -5.16 9.03
C ARG A 86 7.28 -4.76 10.46
N HIS A 87 7.31 -5.74 11.36
CA HIS A 87 6.92 -5.53 12.75
C HIS A 87 7.72 -4.39 13.40
N HIS A 88 7.01 -3.51 14.10
CA HIS A 88 7.60 -2.37 14.82
C HIS A 88 8.55 -1.53 13.97
N GLU A 89 8.23 -1.34 12.67
CA GLU A 89 9.03 -0.52 11.75
C GLU A 89 10.49 -0.99 11.66
N ALA A 90 10.75 -2.30 11.84
CA ALA A 90 12.09 -2.87 11.91
C ALA A 90 12.92 -2.73 10.61
N LYS A 91 12.29 -2.31 9.50
CA LYS A 91 12.91 -2.04 8.19
C LYS A 91 12.32 -0.76 7.61
N HIS A 92 12.98 -0.21 6.60
CA HIS A 92 12.49 0.97 5.88
C HIS A 92 11.20 0.66 5.10
N HIS A 93 10.43 1.71 4.82
CA HIS A 93 9.06 1.58 4.27
C HIS A 93 8.95 1.01 2.84
N LYS A 94 10.07 0.84 2.12
CA LYS A 94 10.14 0.24 0.77
C LYS A 94 10.76 -1.17 0.76
N ASP A 95 11.16 -1.68 1.92
CA ASP A 95 11.83 -2.99 2.05
C ASP A 95 10.91 -4.11 1.54
N LEU A 96 11.27 -4.75 0.42
CA LEU A 96 10.43 -5.74 -0.28
C LEU A 96 11.15 -7.03 -0.73
N PRO A 97 12.17 -7.56 -0.03
CA PRO A 97 13.01 -8.67 -0.52
C PRO A 97 12.23 -9.91 -0.95
N GLU A 98 11.17 -10.29 -0.21
CA GLU A 98 10.33 -11.45 -0.54
C GLU A 98 9.58 -11.24 -1.88
N THR A 99 9.21 -9.98 -2.15
CA THR A 99 8.56 -9.61 -3.42
C THR A 99 9.57 -9.55 -4.55
N ALA A 100 10.77 -9.00 -4.30
CA ALA A 100 11.85 -8.99 -5.28
C ALA A 100 12.22 -10.42 -5.72
N GLU A 101 12.40 -11.34 -4.77
CA GLU A 101 12.73 -12.74 -5.06
C GLU A 101 11.64 -13.42 -5.89
N ARG A 102 10.35 -13.27 -5.51
CA ARG A 102 9.23 -13.83 -6.28
C ARG A 102 9.18 -13.30 -7.72
N LEU A 103 9.44 -12.00 -7.92
CA LEU A 103 9.47 -11.41 -9.24
C LEU A 103 10.70 -11.85 -10.06
N ALA A 104 11.86 -12.02 -9.42
CA ALA A 104 13.05 -12.56 -10.06
C ALA A 104 12.80 -13.99 -10.55
N THR A 105 12.29 -14.87 -9.68
CA THR A 105 11.95 -16.26 -10.03
C THR A 105 10.92 -16.31 -11.16
N ALA A 106 9.86 -15.48 -11.12
CA ALA A 106 8.88 -15.42 -12.20
C ALA A 106 9.50 -15.00 -13.52
N SER A 107 10.45 -14.06 -13.49
CA SER A 107 11.15 -13.63 -14.69
C SER A 107 12.08 -14.69 -15.26
N GLU A 108 12.85 -15.39 -14.41
CA GLU A 108 13.70 -16.52 -14.81
C GLU A 108 12.88 -17.69 -15.40
N GLN A 109 11.69 -17.94 -14.84
CA GLN A 109 10.76 -18.94 -15.37
C GLN A 109 10.29 -18.57 -16.78
N GLN A 110 9.99 -17.29 -17.05
CA GLN A 110 9.61 -16.84 -18.38
C GLN A 110 10.71 -17.08 -19.41
N ASP A 111 11.97 -16.80 -19.06
CA ASP A 111 13.12 -17.10 -19.92
C ASP A 111 13.23 -18.60 -20.21
N GLY A 112 13.11 -19.43 -19.17
CA GLY A 112 13.16 -20.89 -19.30
C GLY A 112 12.05 -21.45 -20.19
N PHE A 113 10.81 -20.98 -20.02
CA PHE A 113 9.69 -21.38 -20.86
C PHE A 113 9.85 -20.92 -22.30
N GLY A 114 10.35 -19.70 -22.54
CA GLY A 114 10.68 -19.22 -23.88
C GLY A 114 11.74 -20.07 -24.57
N GLN A 115 12.79 -20.49 -23.85
CA GLN A 115 13.79 -21.40 -24.38
C GLN A 115 13.20 -22.77 -24.75
N GLN A 116 12.46 -23.38 -23.84
CA GLN A 116 11.82 -24.69 -24.07
C GLN A 116 10.86 -24.65 -25.26
N ALA A 117 10.06 -23.57 -25.39
CA ALA A 117 9.14 -23.39 -26.50
C ALA A 117 9.87 -23.33 -27.86
N ARG A 118 11.06 -22.71 -27.91
CA ARG A 118 11.90 -22.70 -29.12
C ARG A 118 12.49 -24.06 -29.44
N GLU A 119 12.94 -24.81 -28.43
CA GLU A 119 13.50 -26.15 -28.61
C GLU A 119 12.48 -27.11 -29.23
N VAL A 120 11.19 -26.97 -28.88
CA VAL A 120 10.09 -27.78 -29.45
C VAL A 120 9.41 -27.11 -30.65
N GLN A 121 9.98 -26.02 -31.19
CA GLN A 121 9.46 -25.27 -32.35
C GLN A 121 8.01 -24.74 -32.16
N ALA A 122 7.58 -24.54 -30.91
CA ALA A 122 6.31 -23.89 -30.59
C ALA A 122 6.37 -22.36 -30.68
N GLN A 123 7.58 -21.79 -30.58
CA GLN A 123 7.89 -20.37 -30.72
C GLN A 123 9.20 -20.19 -31.50
N GLU A 124 9.36 -19.02 -32.10
CA GLU A 124 10.59 -18.56 -32.74
C GLU A 124 11.34 -17.55 -31.86
N ALA A 125 12.56 -17.20 -32.25
CA ALA A 125 13.25 -16.07 -31.64
C ALA A 125 12.47 -14.77 -31.91
N GLY A 126 12.29 -13.94 -30.89
CA GLY A 126 11.49 -12.71 -30.91
C GLY A 126 10.08 -12.85 -30.33
N ASP A 127 9.50 -14.06 -30.28
CA ASP A 127 8.12 -14.25 -29.81
C ASP A 127 7.92 -13.91 -28.33
N GLN A 128 8.87 -14.30 -27.47
CA GLN A 128 8.83 -14.05 -26.02
C GLN A 128 10.05 -13.29 -25.49
N ASP A 129 11.04 -13.02 -26.34
CA ASP A 129 12.29 -12.39 -25.90
C ASP A 129 12.05 -10.96 -25.39
N GLU A 130 11.15 -10.20 -26.04
CA GLU A 130 10.80 -8.86 -25.60
C GLU A 130 9.96 -8.86 -24.31
N VAL A 131 9.12 -9.87 -24.12
CA VAL A 131 8.38 -10.06 -22.86
C VAL A 131 9.35 -10.33 -21.71
N ALA A 132 10.30 -11.25 -21.90
CA ALA A 132 11.27 -11.58 -20.88
C ALA A 132 12.18 -10.39 -20.53
N LYS A 133 12.68 -9.65 -21.54
CA LYS A 133 13.41 -8.40 -21.34
C LYS A 133 12.61 -7.37 -20.56
N ALA A 134 11.33 -7.20 -20.88
CA ALA A 134 10.45 -6.27 -20.17
C ALA A 134 10.25 -6.67 -18.70
N LEU A 135 10.09 -7.97 -18.40
CA LEU A 135 9.99 -8.47 -17.02
C LEU A 135 11.30 -8.26 -16.24
N HIS A 136 12.46 -8.52 -16.86
CA HIS A 136 13.76 -8.22 -16.26
C HIS A 136 13.93 -6.73 -15.97
N ALA A 137 13.61 -5.86 -16.93
CA ALA A 137 13.69 -4.41 -16.75
C ALA A 137 12.74 -3.92 -15.65
N GLN A 138 11.51 -4.43 -15.63
CA GLN A 138 10.53 -4.13 -14.58
C GLN A 138 11.04 -4.57 -13.20
N HIS A 139 11.56 -5.80 -13.08
CA HIS A 139 12.15 -6.28 -11.84
C HIS A 139 13.30 -5.39 -11.36
N GLN A 140 14.24 -5.04 -12.27
CA GLN A 140 15.33 -4.10 -12.00
C GLN A 140 14.82 -2.73 -11.57
N GLY A 141 13.74 -2.24 -12.17
CA GLY A 141 13.12 -0.97 -11.80
C GLY A 141 12.44 -0.98 -10.42
N ILE A 142 12.01 -2.15 -9.95
CA ILE A 142 11.41 -2.34 -8.62
C ILE A 142 12.50 -2.44 -7.55
N VAL A 143 13.53 -3.27 -7.75
CA VAL A 143 14.65 -3.39 -6.79
C VAL A 143 15.58 -2.18 -6.83
N GLY A 144 15.60 -1.49 -7.97
CA GLY A 144 16.47 -0.39 -8.30
C GLY A 144 17.96 -0.75 -8.28
N SER A 145 18.81 0.27 -8.12
CA SER A 145 20.25 0.12 -8.25
C SER A 145 20.99 0.90 -7.17
N GLY A 146 22.12 0.34 -6.72
CA GLY A 146 23.01 0.98 -5.75
C GLY A 146 22.83 0.48 -4.31
N PRO A 147 23.74 0.84 -3.41
CA PRO A 147 23.67 0.42 -2.02
C PRO A 147 22.60 1.21 -1.25
N THR A 148 22.03 0.58 -0.24
CA THR A 148 21.26 1.29 0.79
C THR A 148 22.18 2.23 1.58
N ASN A 149 21.79 3.48 1.72
CA ASN A 149 22.49 4.49 2.51
C ASN A 149 21.52 5.10 3.54
N GLN A 150 21.43 4.44 4.68
CA GLN A 150 20.47 4.78 5.74
C GLN A 150 20.72 6.16 6.35
N SER A 151 21.98 6.58 6.49
CA SER A 151 22.31 7.89 7.07
C SER A 151 21.90 9.05 6.15
N ALA A 152 21.83 8.83 4.84
CA ALA A 152 21.31 9.80 3.87
C ALA A 152 19.82 9.61 3.53
N ASN A 153 19.14 8.63 4.15
CA ASN A 153 17.75 8.26 3.82
C ASN A 153 17.56 7.86 2.34
N GLU A 154 18.54 7.14 1.79
CA GLU A 154 18.55 6.66 0.40
C GLU A 154 18.40 5.14 0.37
N PHE A 155 17.42 4.66 -0.40
CA PHE A 155 17.09 3.25 -0.54
C PHE A 155 16.87 2.93 -2.03
N PRO A 156 17.43 1.82 -2.54
CA PRO A 156 17.55 1.58 -3.97
C PRO A 156 16.19 1.37 -4.67
N GLU A 157 15.18 0.83 -3.97
CA GLU A 157 13.94 0.37 -4.59
C GLU A 157 13.17 1.49 -5.30
N PHE A 158 12.41 1.13 -6.34
CA PHE A 158 11.61 2.02 -7.17
C PHE A 158 12.46 3.09 -7.89
N SER A 159 13.38 2.66 -8.77
CA SER A 159 14.04 3.57 -9.72
C SER A 159 13.10 4.04 -10.85
N GLU A 160 11.98 3.33 -11.01
CA GLU A 160 10.84 3.70 -11.86
C GLU A 160 9.52 3.67 -11.06
N PRO A 161 8.48 4.41 -11.46
CA PRO A 161 7.25 4.59 -10.68
C PRO A 161 6.29 3.40 -10.75
N HIS A 162 6.75 2.23 -10.28
CA HIS A 162 5.98 1.00 -10.25
C HIS A 162 4.86 1.04 -9.20
N LEU A 163 3.70 0.44 -9.51
CA LEU A 163 2.73 -0.01 -8.51
C LEU A 163 2.99 -1.49 -8.22
N VAL A 164 3.39 -1.81 -6.99
CA VAL A 164 3.64 -3.17 -6.55
C VAL A 164 2.55 -3.58 -5.56
N LEU A 165 1.82 -4.64 -5.88
CA LEU A 165 0.87 -5.30 -4.99
C LEU A 165 1.50 -6.61 -4.52
N ALA A 166 1.66 -6.79 -3.20
CA ALA A 166 2.33 -7.97 -2.63
C ALA A 166 1.56 -8.56 -1.45
N SER A 167 1.47 -9.88 -1.41
CA SER A 167 0.92 -10.60 -0.26
C SER A 167 1.50 -12.02 -0.21
N PRO A 168 1.87 -12.52 0.98
CA PRO A 168 2.33 -13.90 1.13
C PRO A 168 1.18 -14.92 0.98
N ALA A 169 -0.07 -14.52 1.19
CA ALA A 169 -1.23 -15.42 1.15
C ALA A 169 -1.96 -15.41 -0.21
N GLY A 170 -1.90 -14.31 -0.95
CA GLY A 170 -2.55 -14.15 -2.25
C GLY A 170 -3.19 -12.77 -2.42
N ILE A 171 -3.54 -12.45 -3.67
CA ILE A 171 -4.23 -11.21 -4.04
C ILE A 171 -5.59 -11.59 -4.65
N ALA A 172 -6.67 -11.12 -4.03
CA ALA A 172 -8.03 -11.33 -4.54
C ALA A 172 -8.55 -10.08 -5.25
N LEU A 173 -8.94 -10.21 -6.51
CA LEU A 173 -9.54 -9.16 -7.34
C LEU A 173 -10.92 -9.65 -7.80
N THR A 174 -11.98 -8.94 -7.41
CA THR A 174 -13.37 -9.38 -7.65
C THR A 174 -14.28 -8.21 -7.99
N THR A 175 -15.21 -8.46 -8.91
CA THR A 175 -16.27 -7.52 -9.32
C THR A 175 -17.44 -8.34 -9.88
N PRO A 176 -18.70 -7.93 -9.65
CA PRO A 176 -19.84 -8.57 -10.30
C PRO A 176 -19.92 -8.27 -11.81
N ARG A 177 -19.03 -7.43 -12.35
CA ARG A 177 -18.95 -7.10 -13.78
C ARG A 177 -17.62 -7.55 -14.38
N SER A 178 -16.77 -6.62 -14.80
CA SER A 178 -15.54 -6.91 -15.53
C SER A 178 -14.31 -6.35 -14.83
N THR A 179 -13.24 -7.14 -14.80
CA THR A 179 -11.86 -6.70 -14.55
C THR A 179 -11.18 -6.53 -15.90
N HIS A 180 -10.51 -5.41 -16.15
CA HIS A 180 -9.73 -5.17 -17.36
C HIS A 180 -8.25 -5.15 -17.02
N VAL A 181 -7.48 -6.04 -17.64
CA VAL A 181 -6.02 -6.12 -17.59
C VAL A 181 -5.55 -6.06 -19.04
N ALA A 182 -4.67 -5.12 -19.36
CA ALA A 182 -4.22 -4.83 -20.72
C ALA A 182 -2.72 -4.49 -20.71
#